data_AF-A0A957NMV5-F1
#
_entry.id   AF-A0A957NMV5-F1
#
_cell.length_a   1.000
_cell.length_b   1.000
_cell.length_c   1.000
_cell.angle_alpha   90.00
_cell.angle_beta   90.00
_cell.angle_gamma   90.00
#
_symmetry.space_group_name_H-M   'P 1'
#
loop_
_entity.id
_entity.type
_entity.pdbx_description
1 polymer ?
#
loop_
_entity_poly.entity_id
_entity_poly.type
_entity_poly.pdbx_seq_one_letter_code
_entity_poly.pdbx_strand_id
1 'polypeptide(L)'
;MASLTTSASSSGSTTTGHRVKSSPAGSPFNTGKILTYVVLILGAIGALVPFIYTVNVSLMNLTEATSGQFLPTELHWENYVEAWQDAKFSLYFMNSVRITLITLSGELIFCTLAAYAFARMEFPGKGFLFALLLSTLMLPEAVTWVPNFITVSWLGRVGPVPWIN
;
A
#
# COMPACT_ATOMS: atom_id res chain seq x y z
N MET A 1 -23.02 82.38 -9.15
CA MET A 1 -22.16 81.50 -9.99
C MET A 1 -22.56 80.05 -9.75
N ALA A 2 -22.27 79.17 -10.70
CA ALA A 2 -23.04 77.97 -11.08
C ALA A 2 -23.03 76.76 -10.12
N SER A 3 -23.98 75.89 -10.45
CA SER A 3 -24.39 74.54 -10.01
C SER A 3 -23.36 73.40 -10.07
N LEU A 4 -23.54 72.43 -9.15
CA LEU A 4 -23.60 70.94 -9.27
C LEU A 4 -22.77 70.14 -10.31
N THR A 5 -22.55 68.86 -9.96
CA THR A 5 -22.16 67.68 -10.80
C THR A 5 -20.70 67.63 -11.30
N THR A 6 -19.97 66.53 -11.49
CA THR A 6 -20.17 65.06 -11.38
C THR A 6 -18.83 64.37 -11.77
N SER A 7 -18.61 63.18 -11.18
CA SER A 7 -17.88 61.98 -11.66
C SER A 7 -16.37 61.91 -12.00
N ALA A 8 -15.89 60.68 -11.73
CA ALA A 8 -14.98 59.84 -12.53
C ALA A 8 -13.46 60.08 -12.35
N SER A 9 -12.75 59.16 -11.68
CA SER A 9 -12.27 57.86 -12.20
C SER A 9 -11.05 57.99 -13.11
N SER A 10 -9.87 57.66 -12.57
CA SER A 10 -8.89 56.77 -13.21
C SER A 10 -7.92 56.30 -12.12
N SER A 11 -7.98 55.07 -11.61
CA SER A 11 -7.54 53.81 -12.23
C SER A 11 -6.12 53.89 -12.81
N GLY A 12 -5.13 54.07 -11.93
CA GLY A 12 -3.73 53.77 -12.20
C GLY A 12 -3.35 52.46 -11.51
N SER A 13 -3.66 51.33 -12.14
CA SER A 13 -3.17 50.01 -11.73
C SER A 13 -1.64 49.98 -11.83
N THR A 14 -0.95 50.02 -10.69
CA THR A 14 0.48 49.70 -10.63
C THR A 14 0.62 48.19 -10.77
N THR A 15 0.65 47.73 -12.01
CA THR A 15 0.98 46.36 -12.40
C THR A 15 2.45 46.13 -12.02
N THR A 16 2.67 45.70 -10.77
CA THR A 16 3.99 45.28 -10.31
C THR A 16 4.31 43.99 -11.06
N GLY A 17 5.16 44.12 -12.08
CA GLY A 17 5.61 43.01 -12.90
C GLY A 17 6.18 41.90 -12.03
N HIS A 18 5.44 40.80 -11.93
CA HIS A 18 5.99 39.53 -11.50
C HIS A 18 7.07 39.14 -12.51
N ARG A 19 8.32 39.45 -12.18
CA ARG A 19 9.51 38.95 -12.85
C ARG A 19 9.47 37.42 -12.74
N VAL A 20 8.95 36.77 -13.78
CA VAL A 20 9.09 35.33 -13.99
C VAL A 20 10.58 35.04 -13.95
N LYS A 21 11.05 34.42 -12.87
CA LYS A 21 12.37 33.80 -12.82
C LYS A 21 12.35 32.73 -13.91
N SER A 22 13.00 33.02 -15.04
CA SER A 22 13.39 31.99 -15.99
C SER A 22 14.28 30.99 -15.25
N SER A 23 13.73 29.79 -14.99
CA SER A 23 14.54 28.64 -14.59
C SER A 23 15.64 28.46 -15.63
N PRO A 24 16.92 28.40 -15.23
CA PRO A 24 17.97 28.09 -16.18
C PRO A 24 17.71 26.69 -16.74
N ALA A 25 17.76 26.62 -18.07
CA ALA A 25 17.66 25.42 -18.87
C ALA A 25 18.62 24.33 -18.36
N GLY A 26 18.15 23.08 -18.44
CA GLY A 26 18.80 21.92 -17.86
C GLY A 26 20.25 21.71 -18.29
N SER A 27 21.07 21.27 -17.34
CA SER A 27 22.34 20.64 -17.69
C SER A 27 22.05 19.24 -18.29
N PRO A 28 22.61 18.90 -19.46
CA PRO A 28 22.21 17.71 -20.21
C PRO A 28 22.74 16.39 -19.61
N PHE A 29 23.76 16.41 -18.75
CA PHE A 29 24.25 15.21 -18.08
C PHE A 29 24.76 15.54 -16.67
N ASN A 30 23.94 15.24 -15.67
CA ASN A 30 24.36 15.32 -14.27
C ASN A 30 24.86 13.92 -13.86
N THR A 31 26.18 13.73 -13.86
CA THR A 31 26.84 12.45 -13.52
C THR A 31 26.34 11.85 -12.21
N GLY A 32 25.97 12.69 -11.23
CA GLY A 32 25.35 12.24 -9.99
C GLY A 32 24.01 11.52 -10.20
N LYS A 33 23.17 11.99 -11.14
CA LYS A 33 21.93 11.30 -11.50
C LYS A 33 22.20 9.96 -12.18
N ILE A 34 23.20 9.89 -13.06
CA ILE A 34 23.58 8.64 -13.74
C ILE A 34 23.99 7.60 -12.69
N LEU A 35 24.81 7.98 -11.71
CA LEU A 35 25.19 7.09 -10.61
C LEU A 35 23.96 6.64 -9.79
N THR A 36 23.05 7.55 -9.44
CA THR A 36 21.80 7.20 -8.75
C THR A 36 20.96 6.21 -9.57
N TYR A 37 20.81 6.43 -10.87
CA TYR A 37 20.07 5.51 -11.75
C TYR A 37 20.74 4.15 -11.85
N VAL A 38 22.08 4.09 -11.95
CA VAL A 38 22.81 2.81 -11.97
C VAL A 38 22.57 2.03 -10.67
N VAL A 39 22.66 2.69 -9.52
CA VAL A 39 22.39 2.05 -8.21
C VAL A 39 20.93 1.59 -8.11
N LEU A 40 19.98 2.41 -8.55
CA LEU A 40 18.56 2.04 -8.56
C LEU A 40 18.28 0.86 -9.50
N ILE A 41 18.89 0.83 -10.67
CA ILE A 41 18.76 -0.27 -11.65
C ILE A 41 19.34 -1.55 -11.07
N LEU A 42 20.53 -1.50 -10.46
CA LEU A 42 21.12 -2.68 -9.82
C LEU A 42 20.26 -3.19 -8.66
N GLY A 43 19.72 -2.29 -7.83
CA GLY A 43 18.79 -2.65 -6.76
C GLY A 43 17.49 -3.24 -7.28
N ALA A 44 16.94 -2.69 -8.37
CA ALA A 44 15.75 -3.21 -9.03
C ALA A 44 15.99 -4.60 -9.64
N ILE A 45 17.12 -4.81 -10.31
CA ILE A 45 17.51 -6.13 -10.84
C ILE A 45 17.63 -7.13 -9.68
N GLY A 46 18.33 -6.78 -8.60
CA GLY A 46 18.46 -7.63 -7.42
C GLY A 46 17.11 -8.03 -6.81
N ALA A 47 16.15 -7.10 -6.76
CA ALA A 47 14.79 -7.37 -6.28
C ALA A 47 13.96 -8.25 -7.25
N LEU A 48 14.22 -8.17 -8.56
CA LEU A 48 13.50 -8.93 -9.58
C LEU A 48 14.00 -10.38 -9.71
N VAL A 49 15.27 -10.67 -9.39
CA VAL A 49 15.84 -12.03 -9.48
C VAL A 49 14.98 -13.10 -8.78
N PRO A 50 14.59 -12.96 -7.49
CA PRO A 50 13.77 -13.98 -6.84
C PRO A 50 12.37 -14.09 -7.46
N PHE A 51 11.82 -12.98 -7.96
CA PHE A 51 10.52 -12.99 -8.63
C PHE A 51 10.58 -13.77 -9.95
N ILE A 52 11.59 -13.49 -10.79
CA ILE A 52 11.83 -14.22 -12.04
C ILE A 52 12.05 -15.71 -11.75
N TYR A 53 12.81 -16.02 -10.70
CA TYR A 53 13.01 -17.40 -10.28
C TYR A 53 11.69 -18.09 -9.92
N THR A 54 10.81 -17.45 -9.12
CA THR A 54 9.50 -18.04 -8.78
C THR A 54 8.60 -18.26 -9.98
N VAL A 55 8.63 -17.36 -10.97
CA VAL A 55 7.89 -17.53 -12.23
C VAL A 55 8.46 -18.70 -13.04
N ASN A 56 9.77 -18.82 -13.14
CA ASN A 56 10.40 -19.93 -13.85
C ASN A 56 10.09 -21.28 -13.19
N VAL A 57 10.18 -21.36 -11.85
CA VAL A 57 9.84 -22.57 -11.09
C VAL A 57 8.37 -22.96 -11.29
N SER A 58 7.45 -22.01 -11.41
CA SER A 58 6.03 -22.32 -11.67
C SER A 58 5.77 -23.02 -13.02
N LEU A 59 6.70 -22.86 -13.98
CA LEU A 59 6.63 -23.42 -15.33
C LEU A 59 7.45 -24.71 -15.50
N MET A 60 8.17 -25.14 -14.45
CA MET A 60 9.02 -26.33 -14.45
C MET A 60 8.23 -27.58 -14.06
N ASN A 61 8.75 -28.75 -14.43
CA ASN A 61 8.30 -30.03 -13.87
C ASN A 61 8.88 -30.23 -12.45
N LEU A 62 8.28 -31.11 -11.64
CA LEU A 62 8.68 -31.39 -10.24
C LEU A 62 10.17 -31.74 -10.11
N THR A 63 10.72 -32.52 -11.05
CA THR A 63 12.13 -32.91 -11.06
C THR A 63 13.06 -31.71 -11.33
N GLU A 64 12.63 -30.76 -12.17
CA GLU A 64 13.39 -29.55 -12.50
C GLU A 64 13.33 -28.52 -11.36
N ALA A 65 12.14 -28.35 -10.77
CA ALA A 65 11.92 -27.46 -9.63
C ALA A 65 12.74 -27.90 -8.39
N THR A 66 12.86 -29.20 -8.16
CA THR A 66 13.61 -29.75 -7.01
C THR A 66 15.11 -29.82 -7.23
N SER A 67 15.58 -29.84 -8.49
CA SER A 67 17.01 -29.83 -8.83
C SER A 67 17.63 -28.42 -8.83
N GLY A 68 16.83 -27.37 -8.63
CA GLY A 68 17.33 -25.99 -8.51
C GLY A 68 17.75 -25.36 -9.83
N GLN A 69 17.17 -25.78 -10.95
CA GLN A 69 17.41 -25.15 -12.25
C GLN A 69 16.84 -23.74 -12.27
N PHE A 70 17.53 -22.80 -12.94
CA PHE A 70 17.06 -21.40 -13.03
C PHE A 70 16.11 -21.16 -14.22
N LEU A 71 16.24 -21.95 -15.28
CA LEU A 71 15.42 -21.87 -16.49
C LEU A 71 14.78 -23.24 -16.78
N PRO A 72 13.50 -23.26 -17.16
CA PRO A 72 12.81 -24.51 -17.50
C PRO A 72 13.35 -25.08 -18.82
N THR A 73 13.43 -26.40 -18.94
CA THR A 73 13.76 -27.06 -20.23
C THR A 73 12.54 -27.02 -21.15
N GLU A 74 11.35 -27.24 -20.58
CA GLU A 74 10.06 -27.18 -21.27
C GLU A 74 9.08 -26.31 -20.48
N LEU A 75 8.24 -25.54 -21.17
CA LEU A 75 7.28 -24.64 -20.54
C LEU A 75 5.97 -25.38 -20.24
N HIS A 76 5.74 -25.72 -18.96
CA HIS A 76 4.53 -26.39 -18.50
C HIS A 76 3.45 -25.38 -18.06
N TRP A 77 2.64 -24.91 -19.01
CA TRP A 77 1.51 -24.02 -18.71
C TRP A 77 0.35 -24.74 -18.02
N GLU A 78 0.27 -26.06 -18.19
CA GLU A 78 -0.72 -26.93 -17.54
C GLU A 78 -0.68 -26.82 -16.00
N ASN A 79 0.49 -26.56 -15.42
CA ASN A 79 0.68 -26.36 -13.98
C ASN A 79 -0.27 -25.31 -13.40
N TYR A 80 -0.59 -24.25 -14.16
CA TYR A 80 -1.52 -23.22 -13.72
C TYR A 80 -2.96 -23.71 -13.68
N VAL A 81 -3.37 -24.51 -14.67
CA VAL A 81 -4.73 -25.05 -14.76
C VAL A 81 -4.94 -26.12 -13.70
N GLU A 82 -3.96 -27.01 -13.54
CA GLU A 82 -3.96 -28.07 -12.53
C GLU A 82 -3.97 -27.47 -11.12
N ALA A 83 -3.08 -26.53 -10.82
CA ALA A 83 -3.07 -25.85 -9.52
C ALA A 83 -4.38 -25.09 -9.23
N TRP A 84 -5.02 -24.51 -10.25
CA TRP A 84 -6.29 -23.80 -10.08
C TRP A 84 -7.44 -24.75 -9.71
N GLN A 85 -7.49 -25.93 -10.34
CA GLN A 85 -8.56 -26.92 -10.16
C GLN A 85 -8.34 -27.77 -8.89
N ASP A 86 -7.14 -28.31 -8.70
CA ASP A 86 -6.84 -29.25 -7.61
C ASP A 86 -6.90 -28.58 -6.25
N ALA A 87 -6.42 -27.34 -6.14
CA ALA A 87 -6.44 -26.61 -4.88
C ALA A 87 -7.78 -25.91 -4.61
N LYS A 88 -8.83 -26.10 -5.43
CA LYS A 88 -10.08 -25.30 -5.37
C LYS A 88 -9.79 -23.80 -5.24
N PHE A 89 -8.82 -23.31 -6.02
CA PHE A 89 -8.22 -21.99 -5.80
C PHE A 89 -9.26 -20.86 -5.86
N SER A 90 -10.26 -20.97 -6.73
CA SER A 90 -11.37 -20.02 -6.84
C SER A 90 -12.12 -19.81 -5.50
N LEU A 91 -12.33 -20.88 -4.73
CA LEU A 91 -13.00 -20.79 -3.42
C LEU A 91 -12.13 -20.06 -2.41
N TYR A 92 -10.86 -20.42 -2.29
CA TYR A 92 -9.93 -19.74 -1.37
C TYR A 92 -9.70 -18.28 -1.76
N PHE A 93 -9.56 -17.99 -3.05
CA PHE A 93 -9.42 -16.63 -3.56
C PHE A 93 -10.64 -15.77 -3.20
N MET A 94 -11.85 -16.29 -3.44
CA MET A 94 -13.08 -15.55 -3.12
C MET A 94 -13.24 -15.36 -1.60
N ASN A 95 -12.80 -16.32 -0.79
CA ASN A 95 -12.78 -16.19 0.67
C ASN A 95 -11.83 -15.09 1.13
N SER A 96 -10.61 -15.05 0.59
CA SER A 96 -9.64 -13.99 0.89
C SER A 96 -10.18 -12.61 0.50
N VAL A 97 -10.80 -12.49 -0.67
CA VAL A 97 -11.41 -11.23 -1.12
C VAL A 97 -12.52 -10.78 -0.17
N ARG A 98 -13.44 -11.68 0.20
CA ARG A 98 -14.54 -11.35 1.13
C ARG A 98 -14.03 -10.92 2.49
N ILE A 99 -13.10 -11.69 3.08
CA ILE A 99 -12.52 -11.39 4.39
C ILE A 99 -11.81 -10.04 4.34
N THR A 100 -10.94 -9.83 3.35
CA THR A 100 -10.16 -8.59 3.21
C THR A 100 -11.07 -7.37 3.04
N LEU A 101 -12.14 -7.47 2.24
CA LEU A 101 -13.08 -6.37 2.07
C LEU A 101 -13.80 -6.01 3.37
N ILE A 102 -14.25 -7.00 4.14
CA ILE A 102 -14.94 -6.78 5.41
C ILE A 102 -13.98 -6.18 6.44
N THR A 103 -12.77 -6.73 6.58
CA THR A 103 -11.78 -6.25 7.55
C THR A 103 -11.30 -4.85 7.20
N LEU A 104 -10.94 -4.60 5.94
CA LEU A 104 -10.45 -3.30 5.49
C LEU A 104 -11.53 -2.21 5.62
N SER A 105 -12.78 -2.52 5.30
CA SER A 105 -13.88 -1.56 5.45
C SER A 105 -14.08 -1.19 6.92
N GLY A 106 -14.09 -2.17 7.82
CA GLY A 106 -14.17 -1.93 9.26
C GLY A 106 -12.99 -1.12 9.77
N GLU A 107 -11.77 -1.52 9.41
CA GLU A 107 -10.53 -0.85 9.80
C GLU A 107 -10.53 0.61 9.36
N LEU A 108 -10.85 0.91 8.10
CA LEU A 108 -10.92 2.28 7.60
C LEU A 108 -11.93 3.12 8.38
N ILE A 109 -13.12 2.58 8.68
CA ILE A 109 -14.14 3.31 9.45
C ILE A 109 -13.61 3.65 10.84
N PHE A 110 -13.09 2.67 11.58
CA PHE A 110 -12.62 2.90 12.95
C PHE A 110 -11.34 3.72 13.02
N CYS A 111 -10.37 3.45 12.14
CA CYS A 111 -9.09 4.17 12.10
C CYS A 111 -9.27 5.63 11.70
N THR A 112 -10.13 5.93 10.72
CA THR A 112 -10.37 7.34 10.33
C THR A 112 -11.07 8.13 11.44
N LEU A 113 -12.05 7.53 12.13
CA LEU A 113 -12.72 8.15 13.28
C LEU A 113 -11.75 8.40 14.44
N ALA A 114 -10.94 7.39 14.77
CA ALA A 114 -9.93 7.49 15.83
C ALA A 114 -8.86 8.54 15.47
N ALA A 115 -8.34 8.51 14.24
CA ALA A 115 -7.36 9.47 13.76
C ALA A 115 -7.91 10.90 13.79
N TYR A 116 -9.16 11.12 13.40
CA TYR A 116 -9.81 12.42 13.47
C TYR A 116 -9.93 12.93 14.92
N ALA A 117 -10.34 12.06 15.85
CA ALA A 117 -10.42 12.40 17.27
C ALA A 117 -9.04 12.79 17.84
N PHE A 118 -7.98 12.03 17.51
CA PHE A 118 -6.62 12.36 17.94
C PHE A 118 -6.04 13.59 17.23
N ALA A 119 -6.38 13.84 15.97
CA ALA A 119 -5.81 14.97 15.22
C ALA A 119 -6.50 16.30 15.53
N ARG A 120 -7.83 16.29 15.68
CA ARG A 120 -8.63 17.52 15.71
C ARG A 120 -9.32 17.83 17.03
N MET A 121 -9.57 16.83 17.87
CA MET A 121 -10.23 17.04 19.17
C MET A 121 -9.18 17.20 20.28
N GLU A 122 -9.47 18.11 21.21
CA GLU A 122 -8.74 18.27 22.46
C GLU A 122 -9.59 17.67 23.58
N PHE A 123 -9.13 16.55 24.14
CA PHE A 123 -9.82 15.85 25.22
C PHE A 123 -8.82 15.46 26.32
N PRO A 124 -9.26 15.43 27.59
CA PRO A 124 -8.39 15.04 28.70
C PRO A 124 -7.97 13.57 28.57
N GLY A 125 -6.68 13.28 28.75
CA GLY A 125 -6.12 11.92 28.66
C GLY A 125 -5.59 11.49 27.27
N LYS A 126 -5.63 12.39 26.28
CA LYS A 126 -5.11 12.16 24.91
C LYS A 126 -3.68 11.60 24.86
N GLY A 127 -2.76 12.14 25.67
CA GLY A 127 -1.37 11.67 25.72
C GLY A 127 -1.23 10.24 26.24
N PHE A 128 -2.04 9.85 27.22
CA PHE A 128 -2.04 8.49 27.76
C PHE A 128 -2.58 7.49 26.72
N LEU A 129 -3.72 7.78 26.09
CA LEU A 129 -4.28 6.89 25.06
C LEU A 129 -3.35 6.77 23.84
N PHE A 130 -2.65 7.85 23.47
CA PHE A 130 -1.66 7.80 22.40
C PHE A 130 -0.46 6.92 22.77
N ALA A 131 0.07 7.05 24.00
CA ALA A 131 1.15 6.18 24.48
C ALA A 131 0.70 4.71 24.56
N LEU A 132 -0.54 4.45 24.99
CA LEU A 132 -1.12 3.11 25.02
C LEU A 132 -1.24 2.52 23.60
N LEU A 133 -1.72 3.30 22.63
CA LEU A 133 -1.79 2.89 21.22
C LEU A 133 -0.40 2.51 20.69
N LEU A 134 0.60 3.36 20.91
CA LEU A 134 1.98 3.06 20.52
C LEU A 134 2.51 1.79 21.19
N SER A 135 2.20 1.59 22.48
CA SER A 135 2.55 0.36 23.20
C SER A 135 1.96 -0.87 22.53
N THR A 136 0.69 -0.83 22.12
CA THR A 136 0.04 -1.95 21.40
C THR A 136 0.69 -2.25 20.04
N LEU A 137 1.19 -1.24 19.33
CA LEU A 137 1.91 -1.43 18.05
C LEU A 137 3.30 -2.05 18.23
N MET A 138 3.87 -2.02 19.44
CA MET A 138 5.15 -2.67 19.72
C MET A 138 5.02 -4.16 20.04
N LEU A 139 3.79 -4.68 20.24
CA LEU A 139 3.58 -6.10 20.50
C LEU A 139 3.90 -6.90 19.23
N PRO A 140 4.75 -7.94 19.33
CA PRO A 140 5.00 -8.81 18.20
C PRO A 140 3.78 -9.68 17.92
N GLU A 141 3.48 -9.88 16.63
CA GLU A 141 2.41 -10.75 16.12
C GLU A 141 2.36 -12.12 16.81
N ALA A 142 3.52 -12.71 17.12
CA ALA A 142 3.63 -14.02 17.77
C ALA A 142 2.86 -14.11 19.11
N VAL A 143 2.76 -13.02 19.86
CA VAL A 143 2.15 -13.00 21.20
C VAL A 143 0.61 -12.93 21.14
N THR A 144 0.03 -12.51 20.00
CA THR A 144 -1.42 -12.34 19.84
C THR A 144 -2.12 -13.60 19.33
N TRP A 145 -1.40 -14.56 18.72
CA TRP A 145 -1.98 -15.79 18.18
C TRP A 145 -2.74 -16.62 19.19
N VAL A 146 -2.10 -16.96 20.33
CA VAL A 146 -2.72 -17.81 21.36
C VAL A 146 -3.96 -17.14 21.98
N PRO A 147 -3.90 -15.86 22.41
CA PRO A 147 -5.08 -15.16 22.90
C PRO A 147 -6.21 -15.12 21.87
N ASN A 148 -5.92 -14.76 20.61
CA ASN A 148 -6.94 -14.68 19.55
C ASN A 148 -7.63 -16.04 19.33
N PHE A 149 -6.87 -17.14 19.32
CA PHE A 149 -7.44 -18.48 19.20
C PHE A 149 -8.37 -18.82 20.37
N ILE A 150 -7.94 -18.55 21.61
CA ILE A 150 -8.76 -18.78 22.81
C ILE A 150 -10.04 -17.94 22.74
N THR A 151 -9.96 -16.67 22.32
CA THR A 151 -11.12 -15.79 22.15
C THR A 151 -12.12 -16.37 21.15
N VAL A 152 -11.67 -16.82 19.98
CA VAL A 152 -12.54 -17.44 18.96
C VAL A 152 -13.14 -18.76 19.47
N SER A 153 -12.35 -19.56 20.19
CA SER A 153 -12.80 -20.80 20.80
C SER A 153 -13.90 -20.56 21.86
N TRP A 154 -13.72 -19.55 22.71
CA TRP A 154 -14.72 -19.12 23.69
C TRP A 154 -16.00 -18.62 23.04
N LEU A 155 -15.87 -17.94 21.90
CA LEU A 155 -17.01 -17.48 21.09
C LEU A 155 -17.75 -18.64 20.39
N GLY A 156 -17.32 -19.89 20.59
CA GLY A 156 -17.92 -21.09 20.02
C GLY A 156 -17.74 -21.23 18.51
N ARG A 157 -16.80 -20.46 17.92
CA ARG A 157 -16.70 -20.26 16.46
C ARG A 157 -15.49 -20.94 15.84
N VAL A 158 -15.19 -22.15 16.31
CA VAL A 158 -14.04 -22.97 15.88
C VAL A 158 -14.34 -23.85 14.65
N GLY A 159 -15.53 -23.69 14.04
CA GLY A 159 -15.98 -24.47 12.88
C GLY A 159 -16.03 -23.69 11.56
N PRO A 160 -16.38 -24.37 10.46
CA PRO A 160 -16.56 -23.76 9.14
C PRO A 160 -17.57 -22.62 9.22
N VAL A 161 -17.18 -21.45 8.72
CA VAL A 161 -18.04 -20.26 8.71
C VAL A 161 -18.97 -20.36 7.50
N PRO A 162 -20.31 -20.40 7.67
CA PRO A 162 -21.24 -20.74 6.58
C PRO A 162 -21.16 -19.84 5.34
N TRP A 163 -20.61 -18.63 5.46
CA TRP A 163 -20.45 -17.67 4.37
C TRP A 163 -19.05 -17.70 3.71
N ILE A 164 -18.11 -18.46 4.29
CA ILE A 164 -16.73 -18.68 3.81
C ILE A 164 -16.56 -20.12 3.30
N ASN A 165 -17.20 -21.13 3.91
CA ASN A 165 -17.03 -22.54 3.51
C ASN A 165 -18.29 -23.37 3.71
#